data_AF-G7EXE2-F1
#
_entry.id   AF-G7EXE2-F1
#
_cell.length_a   1.000
_cell.length_b   1.000
_cell.length_c   1.000
_cell.angle_alpha   90.00
_cell.angle_beta   90.00
_cell.angle_gamma   90.00
#
_symmetry.space_group_name_H-M   'P 1'
#
loop_
_entity.id
_entity.type
_entity.pdbx_description
1 polymer ?
#
loop_
_entity_poly.entity_id
_entity_poly.type
_entity_poly.pdbx_seq_one_letter_code
_entity_poly.pdbx_strand_id
1 'polypeptide(L)'
;MLRYLKIAKWRANKQFKQQQKSWQPHQVKLLSHIKSIWFNLNTAQKLYLLAFITLAIFKLTWLCATITIIALIIKFWPKFNQLWNSLAGKALILVFYASIANFV
;
A
#
# COMPACT_ATOMS: atom_id res chain seq x y z
N MET A 1 -45.25 1.46 -37.34
CA MET A 1 -44.41 2.14 -36.34
C MET A 1 -43.49 1.22 -35.52
N LEU A 2 -43.97 0.10 -34.97
CA LEU A 2 -43.18 -0.78 -34.07
C LEU A 2 -41.87 -1.34 -34.64
N ARG A 3 -41.81 -1.64 -35.95
CA ARG A 3 -40.59 -2.14 -36.61
C ARG A 3 -39.43 -1.14 -36.55
N TYR A 4 -39.72 0.15 -36.67
CA TYR A 4 -38.69 1.18 -36.74
C TYR A 4 -38.00 1.39 -35.38
N LEU A 5 -38.79 1.36 -34.30
CA LEU A 5 -38.29 1.43 -32.92
C LEU A 5 -37.34 0.27 -32.59
N LYS A 6 -37.66 -0.95 -33.07
CA LYS A 6 -36.82 -2.13 -32.84
C LYS A 6 -35.43 -1.99 -33.49
N ILE A 7 -35.39 -1.43 -34.70
CA ILE A 7 -34.14 -1.20 -35.45
C ILE A 7 -33.32 -0.07 -34.80
N ALA A 8 -33.97 1.00 -34.36
CA ALA A 8 -33.31 2.10 -33.64
C ALA A 8 -32.68 1.60 -32.33
N LYS A 9 -33.42 0.81 -31.53
CA LYS A 9 -32.93 0.22 -30.28
C LYS A 9 -31.76 -0.75 -30.52
N TRP A 10 -31.81 -1.52 -31.61
CA TRP A 10 -30.71 -2.42 -31.98
C TRP A 10 -29.44 -1.66 -32.38
N ARG A 11 -29.57 -0.57 -33.16
CA ARG A 11 -28.43 0.28 -33.54
C ARG A 11 -27.77 0.94 -32.32
N ALA A 12 -28.58 1.47 -31.40
CA ALA A 12 -28.08 2.04 -30.16
C ALA A 12 -27.29 1.01 -29.35
N ASN A 13 -27.84 -0.19 -29.15
CA ASN A 13 -27.18 -1.25 -28.38
C ASN A 13 -25.88 -1.75 -29.06
N LYS A 14 -25.83 -1.75 -30.39
CA LYS A 14 -24.63 -2.10 -31.16
C LYS A 14 -23.52 -1.05 -30.99
N GLN A 15 -23.86 0.23 -30.99
CA GLN A 15 -22.91 1.32 -30.76
C GLN A 15 -22.38 1.30 -29.32
N PHE A 16 -23.24 1.07 -28.31
CA PHE A 16 -22.81 0.90 -26.92
C PHE A 16 -21.83 -0.26 -26.76
N LYS A 17 -22.09 -1.42 -27.39
CA LYS A 17 -21.17 -2.57 -27.37
C LYS A 17 -19.84 -2.28 -28.06
N GLN A 18 -19.84 -1.55 -29.18
CA GLN A 18 -18.62 -1.15 -29.88
C GLN A 18 -17.80 -0.16 -29.04
N GLN A 19 -18.45 0.82 -28.41
CA GLN A 19 -17.80 1.72 -27.47
C GLN A 19 -17.19 0.91 -26.32
N GLN A 20 -17.96 0.06 -25.63
CA GLN A 20 -17.45 -0.77 -24.53
C GLN A 20 -16.24 -1.62 -24.94
N LYS A 21 -16.25 -2.20 -26.14
CA LYS A 21 -15.11 -2.98 -26.68
C LYS A 21 -13.85 -2.14 -26.92
N SER A 22 -13.99 -0.85 -27.24
CA SER A 22 -12.86 0.08 -27.39
C SER A 22 -12.24 0.49 -26.05
N TRP A 23 -13.01 0.49 -24.95
CA TRP A 23 -12.52 0.83 -23.61
C TRP A 23 -11.88 -0.37 -22.87
N GLN A 24 -12.20 -1.61 -23.26
CA GLN A 24 -11.62 -2.84 -22.69
C GLN A 24 -10.08 -2.87 -22.68
N PRO A 25 -9.35 -2.61 -23.79
CA PRO A 25 -7.88 -2.72 -23.79
C PRO A 25 -7.21 -1.73 -22.84
N HIS A 26 -7.79 -0.54 -22.65
CA HIS A 26 -7.27 0.46 -21.72
C HIS A 26 -7.44 0.03 -20.26
N GLN A 27 -8.58 -0.59 -19.92
CA GLN A 27 -8.81 -1.12 -18.58
C GLN A 27 -7.88 -2.28 -18.24
N VAL A 28 -7.63 -3.18 -19.19
CA VAL A 28 -6.72 -4.32 -18.99
C VAL A 28 -5.27 -3.84 -18.80
N LYS A 29 -4.84 -2.81 -19.55
CA LYS A 29 -3.53 -2.17 -19.35
C LYS A 29 -3.42 -1.58 -17.94
N LEU A 30 -4.41 -0.80 -17.50
CA LEU A 30 -4.44 -0.21 -16.16
C LEU A 30 -4.35 -1.28 -15.06
N LEU A 31 -5.13 -2.34 -15.16
CA LEU A 31 -5.11 -3.46 -14.21
C LEU A 31 -3.75 -4.16 -14.16
N SER A 32 -3.09 -4.33 -15.31
CA SER A 32 -1.76 -4.94 -15.38
C SER A 32 -0.69 -4.08 -14.70
N HIS A 33 -0.75 -2.75 -14.89
CA HIS A 33 0.15 -1.81 -14.25
C HIS A 33 -0.08 -1.76 -12.74
N ILE A 34 -1.34 -1.72 -12.30
CA ILE A 34 -1.70 -1.78 -10.87
C ILE A 34 -1.20 -3.09 -10.25
N LYS A 35 -1.37 -4.22 -10.94
CA LYS A 35 -0.90 -5.52 -10.46
C LYS A 35 0.63 -5.57 -10.34
N SER A 36 1.35 -5.00 -11.31
CA SER A 36 2.81 -4.90 -11.27
C SER A 36 3.28 -4.02 -10.11
N ILE A 37 2.66 -2.84 -9.94
CA ILE A 37 2.94 -1.93 -8.82
C ILE A 37 2.65 -2.63 -7.48
N TRP A 38 1.53 -3.35 -7.37
CA TRP A 38 1.17 -4.11 -6.18
C TRP A 38 2.17 -5.22 -5.84
N PHE A 39 2.70 -5.90 -6.85
CA PHE A 39 3.71 -6.93 -6.63
C PHE A 39 5.08 -6.34 -6.26
N ASN A 40 5.44 -5.19 -6.83
CA ASN A 40 6.72 -4.53 -6.58
C ASN A 40 6.75 -3.73 -5.25
N LEU A 41 5.58 -3.49 -4.65
CA LEU A 41 5.47 -2.82 -3.36
C LEU A 41 5.99 -3.72 -2.22
N ASN A 42 6.93 -3.18 -1.46
CA ASN A 42 7.54 -3.82 -0.30
C ASN A 42 6.46 -4.13 0.77
N THR A 43 6.61 -5.21 1.53
CA THR A 43 5.64 -5.67 2.55
C THR A 43 5.27 -4.54 3.51
N ALA A 44 6.22 -3.69 3.88
CA ALA A 44 5.97 -2.52 4.73
C ALA A 44 5.07 -1.47 4.06
N GLN A 45 5.21 -1.21 2.75
CA GLN A 45 4.36 -0.25 2.02
C GLN A 45 2.91 -0.74 1.90
N LYS A 46 2.72 -2.07 1.79
CA LYS A 46 1.38 -2.69 1.85
C LYS A 46 0.73 -2.48 3.20
N LEU A 47 1.48 -2.60 4.31
CA LEU A 47 0.98 -2.29 5.64
C LEU A 47 0.60 -0.81 5.80
N TYR A 48 1.36 0.14 5.24
CA TYR A 48 0.99 1.55 5.28
C TYR A 48 -0.28 1.86 4.47
N LEU A 49 -0.42 1.27 3.29
CA LEU A 49 -1.63 1.40 2.48
C LEU A 49 -2.85 0.85 3.22
N LEU A 50 -2.71 -0.30 3.86
CA LEU A 50 -3.76 -0.90 4.68
C LEU A 50 -4.12 0.02 5.86
N ALA A 51 -3.13 0.57 6.58
CA ALA A 51 -3.36 1.50 7.68
C ALA A 51 -4.11 2.77 7.22
N PHE A 52 -3.77 3.30 6.04
CA PHE A 52 -4.44 4.46 5.44
C PHE A 52 -5.90 4.16 5.06
N ILE A 53 -6.15 2.98 4.48
CA ILE A 53 -7.51 2.52 4.16
C ILE A 53 -8.34 2.32 5.43
N THR A 54 -7.76 1.72 6.47
CA THR A 54 -8.43 1.54 7.77
C THR A 54 -8.75 2.89 8.43
N LEU A 55 -7.84 3.88 8.36
CA LEU A 55 -8.10 5.23 8.86
C LEU A 55 -9.29 5.88 8.13
N ALA A 56 -9.31 5.78 6.79
CA ALA A 56 -10.33 6.40 5.95
C ALA A 56 -11.73 5.81 6.16
N ILE A 57 -11.83 4.50 6.43
CA ILE A 57 -13.11 3.78 6.53
C ILE A 57 -13.65 3.77 7.96
N PHE A 58 -12.82 3.47 8.96
CA PHE A 58 -13.32 3.19 10.31
C PHE A 58 -13.35 4.41 11.24
N LYS A 59 -12.64 5.51 10.91
CA LYS A 59 -12.46 6.70 11.77
C LYS A 59 -12.02 6.38 13.22
N LEU A 60 -11.55 5.17 13.49
CA LEU A 60 -11.16 4.74 14.83
C LEU A 60 -9.67 5.05 15.01
N THR A 61 -9.42 6.29 15.47
CA THR A 61 -8.08 6.86 15.62
C THR A 61 -7.14 5.96 16.43
N TRP A 62 -7.64 5.29 17.46
CA TRP A 62 -6.84 4.40 18.31
C TRP A 62 -6.33 3.15 17.57
N LEU A 63 -7.20 2.45 16.83
CA LEU A 63 -6.78 1.27 16.05
C LEU A 63 -5.83 1.65 14.92
N CYS A 64 -6.04 2.81 14.28
CA CYS A 64 -5.09 3.27 13.27
C CYS A 64 -3.72 3.60 13.89
N ALA A 65 -3.69 4.25 15.05
CA ALA A 65 -2.46 4.58 15.74
C ALA A 65 -1.66 3.31 16.12
N THR A 66 -2.32 2.30 16.68
CA THR A 66 -1.64 1.04 17.05
C THR A 66 -1.11 0.29 15.83
N ILE A 67 -1.90 0.20 14.74
CA ILE A 67 -1.45 -0.42 13.49
C ILE A 67 -0.26 0.34 12.88
N THR A 68 -0.28 1.67 12.94
CA THR A 68 0.80 2.53 12.42
C THR A 68 2.08 2.37 13.24
N ILE A 69 1.97 2.30 14.57
CA ILE A 69 3.11 2.06 15.47
C ILE A 69 3.72 0.69 15.18
N ILE A 70 2.89 -0.36 15.05
CA ILE A 70 3.37 -1.71 14.73
C ILE A 70 4.06 -1.74 13.35
N ALA A 71 3.48 -1.09 12.34
CA ALA A 71 4.09 -0.99 11.01
C ALA A 71 5.43 -0.23 11.03
N LEU A 72 5.52 0.85 11.82
CA LEU A 72 6.76 1.60 12.02
C LEU A 72 7.82 0.73 12.71
N ILE A 73 7.46 0.01 13.77
CA ILE A 73 8.36 -0.89 14.48
C ILE A 73 8.90 -1.95 13.51
N ILE A 74 8.03 -2.65 12.78
CA ILE A 74 8.45 -3.70 11.82
C ILE A 74 9.41 -3.14 10.75
N LYS A 75 9.16 -1.92 10.25
CA LYS A 75 10.02 -1.28 9.25
C LYS A 75 11.32 -0.72 9.84
N PHE A 76 11.27 -0.26 11.08
CA PHE A 76 12.41 0.32 11.79
C PHE A 76 13.34 -0.75 12.33
N TRP A 77 12.81 -1.89 12.79
CA TRP A 77 13.55 -3.00 13.38
C TRP A 77 14.74 -3.50 12.55
N PRO A 78 14.63 -3.80 11.24
CA PRO A 78 15.78 -4.27 10.45
C PRO A 78 16.86 -3.19 10.29
N LYS A 79 16.47 -1.92 10.17
CA LYS A 79 17.41 -0.79 10.09
C LYS A 79 18.11 -0.56 11.43
N PHE A 80 17.36 -0.66 12.53
CA PHE A 80 17.91 -0.60 13.87
C PHE A 80 18.88 -1.74 14.12
N ASN A 81 18.53 -2.97 13.73
CA ASN A 81 19.42 -4.12 13.85
C ASN A 81 20.72 -3.94 13.03
N GLN A 82 20.65 -3.32 11.85
CA GLN A 82 21.83 -2.99 11.06
C GLN A 82 22.70 -1.92 11.75
N LEU A 83 22.09 -0.89 12.35
CA LEU A 83 22.79 0.14 13.13
C LEU A 83 23.36 -0.40 14.45
N TRP A 84 22.69 -1.37 15.06
CA TRP A 84 23.11 -2.02 16.30
C TRP A 84 24.33 -2.92 16.08
N ASN A 85 24.34 -3.65 14.97
CA ASN A 85 25.48 -4.48 14.57
C ASN A 85 26.65 -3.67 13.99
N SER A 86 26.40 -2.40 13.61
CA SER A 86 27.43 -1.46 13.19
C SER A 86 28.37 -1.11 14.35
N LEU A 87 29.58 -0.64 14.00
CA LEU A 87 30.59 -0.18 14.95
C LEU A 87 30.05 0.91 15.89
N ALA A 88 29.17 1.79 15.39
CA ALA A 88 28.52 2.83 16.18
C ALA A 88 27.60 2.25 17.28
N GLY A 89 26.84 1.19 16.97
CA GLY A 89 25.99 0.51 17.94
C GLY A 89 26.81 -0.17 19.04
N LYS A 90 27.90 -0.84 18.67
CA LYS A 90 28.84 -1.44 19.63
C LYS A 90 29.52 -0.39 20.52
N ALA A 91 29.96 0.73 19.94
CA ALA A 91 30.53 1.84 20.70
C ALA A 91 29.51 2.46 21.67
N LEU A 92 28.24 2.58 21.25
CA LEU A 92 27.16 3.06 22.10
C LEU A 92 26.96 2.15 23.32
N ILE A 93 26.94 0.82 23.13
CA ILE A 93 26.87 -0.14 24.24
C ILE A 93 28.07 0.04 25.20
N LEU A 94 29.28 0.23 24.65
CA LEU A 94 30.49 0.43 25.44
C LEU A 94 30.44 1.73 26.25
N VAL A 95 29.91 2.82 25.68
CA VAL A 95 29.72 4.09 26.38
C VAL A 95 28.71 3.94 27.52
N PHE A 96 27.57 3.28 27.27
CA PHE A 96 26.60 2.98 28.32
C PHE A 96 27.20 2.14 29.44
N TYR A 97 27.93 1.08 29.07
CA TYR A 97 28.63 0.22 30.01
C TYR A 97 29.65 1.00 30.85
N ALA A 98 30.49 1.81 30.21
CA ALA A 98 31.46 2.66 30.89
C ALA A 98 30.80 3.70 31.81
N SER A 99 29.69 4.31 31.39
CA SER A 99 28.93 5.23 32.23
C SER A 99 28.38 4.54 33.46
N ILE A 100 27.76 3.36 33.33
CA ILE A 100 27.27 2.61 34.49
C ILE A 100 28.44 2.22 35.40
N ALA A 101 29.52 1.67 34.84
CA ALA A 101 30.66 1.24 35.65
C ALA A 101 31.38 2.40 36.39
N ASN A 102 31.26 3.64 35.90
CA ASN A 102 31.97 4.79 36.45
C ASN A 102 31.08 5.75 37.27
N PHE A 103 29.76 5.64 37.12
CA PHE A 103 28.78 6.47 37.86
C PHE A 103 27.84 5.65 38.75
N VAL A 104 27.99 4.32 38.84
CA VAL A 104 27.35 3.47 39.85
C VAL A 104 28.24 3.31 41.09
#